data_AF-A0A1G3M0P2-F1
#
_entry.id   AF-A0A1G3M0P2-F1
#
_cell.length_a   1.000
_cell.length_b   1.000
_cell.length_c   1.000
_cell.angle_alpha   90.00
_cell.angle_beta   90.00
_cell.angle_gamma   90.00
#
_symmetry.space_group_name_H-M   'P 1'
#
loop_
_entity.id
_entity.type
_entity.pdbx_description
1 polymer ?
#
loop_
_entity_poly.entity_id
_entity_poly.type
_entity_poly.pdbx_seq_one_letter_code
_entity_poly.pdbx_strand_id
1 'polypeptide(L)' 'MESERRTRERSWVEGWERVGQRLRELKRRELRAIRTEDALRKLAGAFESCRRHFVPSPTSGLVEQQRWFQKLRP' A
#
# COMPACT_ATOMS: atom_id res chain seq x y z
N MET A 1 -5.76 -5.53 -38.63
CA MET A 1 -6.26 -4.53 -37.65
C MET A 1 -6.72 -5.14 -36.31
N GLU A 2 -7.84 -5.85 -36.21
CA GLU A 2 -8.35 -6.39 -34.92
C GLU A 2 -7.37 -7.38 -34.25
N SER A 3 -6.81 -8.29 -35.04
CA SER A 3 -5.85 -9.30 -34.58
C SER A 3 -4.53 -8.70 -34.06
N GLU A 4 -4.05 -7.63 -34.71
CA GLU A 4 -2.84 -6.92 -34.32
C GLU A 4 -3.04 -6.15 -33.01
N ARG A 5 -4.22 -5.54 -32.84
CA ARG A 5 -4.61 -4.87 -31.59
C ARG A 5 -4.60 -5.86 -30.42
N ARG A 6 -5.29 -7.00 -30.57
CA ARG A 6 -5.33 -8.06 -29.53
C ARG A 6 -3.96 -8.65 -29.24
N THR A 7 -3.09 -8.74 -30.24
CA THR A 7 -1.71 -9.23 -30.05
C THR A 7 -0.86 -8.21 -29.28
N ARG A 8 -1.03 -6.91 -29.55
CA ARG A 8 -0.37 -5.84 -28.81
C ARG A 8 -0.85 -5.77 -27.36
N GLU A 9 -2.14 -5.92 -27.11
CA GLU A 9 -2.70 -5.98 -25.76
C GLU A 9 -2.13 -7.15 -24.95
N ARG A 10 -2.06 -8.35 -25.56
CA ARG A 10 -1.41 -9.51 -24.93
C ARG A 10 0.05 -9.26 -24.59
N SER A 11 0.83 -8.69 -25.51
CA SER A 11 2.25 -8.43 -25.25
C SER A 11 2.47 -7.41 -24.12
N TRP A 12 1.56 -6.44 -23.96
CA TRP A 12 1.56 -5.52 -22.82
C TRP A 12 1.27 -6.24 -21.50
N VAL A 13 0.25 -7.09 -21.47
CA VAL A 13 -0.10 -7.86 -20.26
C VAL A 13 1.05 -8.77 -19.85
N GLU A 14 1.62 -9.53 -20.79
CA GLU A 14 2.79 -10.38 -20.55
C GLU A 14 4.01 -9.56 -20.10
N GLY A 15 4.19 -8.36 -20.66
CA GLY A 15 5.22 -7.42 -20.24
C GLY A 15 5.05 -7.01 -18.78
N TRP A 16 3.85 -6.63 -18.37
CA TRP A 16 3.53 -6.27 -17.00
C TRP A 16 3.71 -7.43 -16.03
N GLU A 17 3.37 -8.65 -16.42
CA GLU A 17 3.56 -9.83 -15.58
C GLU A 17 5.05 -10.09 -15.29
N ARG A 18 5.89 -10.06 -16.34
CA ARG A 18 7.34 -10.22 -16.21
C ARG A 18 7.97 -9.12 -15.35
N VAL A 19 7.63 -7.86 -15.61
CA VAL A 19 8.12 -6.72 -14.82
C VAL A 19 7.66 -6.84 -13.37
N GLY A 20 6.40 -7.22 -13.14
CA GLY A 20 5.86 -7.44 -11.81
C GLY A 20 6.63 -8.51 -11.03
N GLN A 21 6.98 -9.62 -11.67
CA GLN A 21 7.82 -10.65 -11.04
C GLN A 21 9.19 -10.10 -10.66
N ARG A 22 9.84 -9.37 -11.57
CA ARG A 22 11.17 -8.81 -11.32
C ARG A 22 11.16 -7.78 -10.20
N LEU A 23 10.12 -6.94 -10.13
CA LEU A 23 9.93 -5.99 -9.04
C LEU A 23 9.73 -6.70 -7.69
N ARG A 24 9.01 -7.82 -7.65
CA ARG A 24 8.86 -8.63 -6.42
C ARG A 24 10.19 -9.22 -5.96
N GLU A 25 11.03 -9.69 -6.87
CA GLU A 25 12.38 -10.16 -6.55
C GLU A 25 13.26 -9.03 -6.01
N LEU A 26 13.27 -7.89 -6.69
CA LEU A 26 13.99 -6.69 -6.28
C LEU A 26 13.56 -6.26 -4.87
N LYS A 27 12.26 -6.12 -4.65
CA LYS A 27 11.68 -5.76 -3.35
C LYS A 27 12.11 -6.73 -2.25
N ARG A 28 12.06 -8.04 -2.50
CA ARG A 28 12.50 -9.06 -1.52
C ARG A 28 13.98 -8.90 -1.17
N ARG A 29 14.83 -8.65 -2.16
CA ARG A 29 16.27 -8.42 -1.96
C ARG A 29 16.51 -7.15 -1.14
N GLU A 30 15.86 -6.06 -1.51
CA GLU A 30 15.99 -4.77 -0.82
C GLU A 30 15.50 -4.84 0.63
N LEU A 31 14.35 -5.49 0.88
CA LEU A 31 13.84 -5.68 2.24
C LEU A 31 14.76 -6.52 3.13
N ARG A 32 15.50 -7.49 2.56
CA ARG A 32 16.49 -8.26 3.32
C ARG A 32 17.77 -7.47 3.61
N ALA A 33 18.11 -6.53 2.73
CA ALA A 33 19.29 -5.69 2.87
C ALA A 33 19.03 -4.40 3.67
N ILE A 34 17.77 -4.07 3.95
CA ILE A 34 17.42 -2.82 4.61
C ILE A 34 17.93 -2.83 6.05
N ARG A 35 18.64 -1.76 6.41
CA ARG A 35 18.97 -1.49 7.81
C ARG A 35 17.84 -0.69 8.43
N THR A 36 17.34 -1.14 9.56
CA THR A 36 16.22 -0.49 10.27
C THR A 36 16.48 0.99 10.53
N GLU A 37 17.71 1.34 10.90
CA GLU A 37 18.12 2.73 11.15
C GLU A 37 17.95 3.62 9.91
N ASP A 38 18.35 3.13 8.74
CA ASP A 38 18.21 3.87 7.48
C ASP A 38 16.73 4.00 7.08
N ALA A 39 15.92 2.97 7.34
CA ALA A 39 14.47 3.02 7.12
C ALA A 39 13.81 4.07 8.02
N LEU A 40 14.16 4.09 9.31
CA LEU A 40 13.65 5.07 10.26
C LEU A 40 14.04 6.50 9.88
N ARG A 41 15.29 6.74 9.46
CA ARG A 41 15.73 8.06 8.97
C ARG A 41 14.93 8.52 7.76
N LYS A 42 14.68 7.63 6.80
CA LYS A 42 13.85 7.94 5.61
C LYS A 42 12.40 8.25 5.98
N LEU A 43 11.86 7.58 7.00
CA LEU A 43 10.48 7.76 7.45
C LEU A 43 10.29 8.92 8.44
N ALA A 44 11.37 9.45 9.03
CA ALA A 44 11.31 10.46 10.08
C ALA A 44 10.46 11.69 9.70
N GLY A 45 10.54 12.14 8.44
CA GLY A 45 9.72 13.25 7.95
C GLY A 45 8.21 12.96 7.98
N ALA A 46 7.79 11.73 7.68
CA ALA A 46 6.38 11.34 7.74
C ALA A 46 5.88 11.29 9.19
N PHE A 47 6.70 10.79 10.11
CA PHE A 47 6.38 10.81 11.55
C PHE A 47 6.28 12.23 12.08
N GLU A 48 7.20 13.12 11.72
CA GLU A 48 7.18 14.51 12.18
C GLU A 48 6.00 15.29 11.59
N SER A 49 5.65 15.05 10.32
CA SER A 49 4.44 15.59 9.71
C SER A 49 3.18 15.14 10.46
N CYS A 50 3.08 13.85 10.75
CA CYS A 50 1.97 13.30 11.55
C CYS A 50 1.92 13.97 12.93
N ARG A 51 3.05 14.07 13.64
CA ARG A 51 3.12 14.72 14.96
C ARG A 51 2.63 16.17 14.96
N ARG A 52 2.87 16.91 13.88
CA ARG A 52 2.51 18.34 13.77
C ARG A 52 1.09 18.58 13.27
N HIS A 53 0.59 17.71 12.40
CA HIS A 53 -0.61 17.99 11.62
C HIS A 53 -1.76 17.01 11.89
N PHE A 54 -1.49 15.88 12.55
CA PHE A 54 -2.53 14.92 12.87
C PHE A 54 -3.47 15.48 13.94
N VAL A 55 -4.77 15.48 13.63
CA VAL A 55 -5.83 15.73 14.59
C VAL A 55 -6.39 14.37 15.01
N PRO A 56 -6.24 13.97 16.28
CA PRO A 56 -6.82 12.72 16.77
C PRO A 56 -8.33 12.71 16.58
N SER A 57 -8.86 11.58 16.09
CA SER A 57 -10.31 11.37 16.07
C SER A 57 -10.83 11.34 17.52
N PRO A 58 -11.97 11.97 17.82
CA PRO A 58 -12.62 11.85 19.12
C PRO A 58 -13.17 10.42 19.35
N THR A 59 -13.17 9.58 18.33
CA THR A 59 -13.66 8.20 18.37
C THR A 59 -12.60 7.23 17.89
N SER A 60 -12.64 6.01 18.43
CA SER A 60 -11.84 4.89 17.97
C SER A 60 -12.70 3.95 17.11
N GLY A 61 -12.04 3.04 16.38
CA GLY A 61 -12.74 1.98 15.65
C GLY A 61 -13.66 1.15 16.56
N LEU A 62 -13.29 0.96 17.82
CA LEU A 62 -14.12 0.28 18.81
C LEU A 62 -15.40 1.06 19.13
N VAL A 63 -15.30 2.39 19.32
CA VAL A 63 -16.45 3.26 19.58
C VAL A 63 -17.40 3.27 18.37
N GLU A 64 -16.87 3.36 17.15
CA GLU A 64 -17.69 3.28 15.94
C GLU A 64 -18.36 1.91 15.78
N GLN A 65 -17.65 0.83 16.08
CA GLN A 65 -18.21 -0.52 16.04
C GLN A 65 -19.37 -0.68 17.04
N GLN A 66 -19.25 -0.15 18.26
CA GLN A 66 -20.33 -0.18 19.24
C GLN A 66 -21.56 0.60 18.77
N ARG A 67 -21.38 1.76 18.14
CA ARG A 67 -22.48 2.54 17.54
C ARG A 67 -23.19 1.74 16.45
N TRP A 68 -22.44 1.03 15.61
CA TRP A 68 -23.05 0.15 14.61
C TRP A 68 -23.86 -0.97 15.24
N PHE A 69 -23.34 -1.65 16.27
CA PHE A 69 -24.10 -2.69 16.97
C PHE A 69 -25.35 -2.16 17.66
N GLN A 70 -25.33 -0.95 18.21
CA GLN A 70 -26.53 -0.32 18.77
C GLN A 70 -27.62 -0.10 17.73
N LYS A 71 -27.26 0.33 16.50
CA LYS A 71 -28.23 0.50 15.39
C LYS A 71 -28.84 -0.81 14.91
N LEU A 72 -28.16 -1.94 15.14
CA LEU A 72 -28.59 -3.27 14.74
C LEU A 72 -29.32 -4.03 15.87
N ARG A 73 -29.57 -3.38 17.02
CA ARG A 73 -30.38 -3.99 18.08
C ARG A 73 -31.85 -4.08 17.62
N PRO A 74 -32.54 -5.21 17.87
CA PRO A 74 -33.97 -5.36 17.58
C PRO A 74 -34.84 -4.33 18.29
#